data_AF-A0A4U5TQH5-F1
#
_entry.id   AF-A0A4U5TQH5-F1
#
_cell.length_a   1.000
_cell.length_b   1.000
_cell.length_c   1.000
_cell.angle_alpha   90.00
_cell.angle_beta   90.00
_cell.angle_gamma   90.00
#
_symmetry.space_group_name_H-M   'P 1'
#
loop_
_entity.id
_entity.type
_entity.pdbx_description
1 polymer ?
#
loop_
_entity_poly.entity_id
_entity_poly.type
_entity_poly.pdbx_seq_one_letter_code
_entity_poly.pdbx_strand_id
1 'polypeptide(L)'
;MSETPLVSIIIPTYNRAHLIGETLDSVLAQTYQNWECIILDDGSTDNTDDVVGEYVLKDPRFKYYHRPDEHLPGGNGARNFGFKMSKGDYVNWLDSDDLFSENKIEEQLKLIIGESKTVSTCRWGRFENKNNFSLKELKFNRLPRLKIEARSDVDIKLLSHRAILTGEAGRFFECNGKNLYRDVIYI
;
A
#
# COMPACT_ATOMS: atom_id res chain seq x y z
N MET A 1 -10.90 25.49 -5.32
CA MET A 1 -10.82 25.40 -3.85
C MET A 1 -9.73 24.40 -3.53
N SER A 2 -8.79 24.79 -2.69
CA SER A 2 -7.64 23.99 -2.25
C SER A 2 -8.09 23.00 -1.18
N GLU A 3 -8.85 21.98 -1.58
CA GLU A 3 -9.08 20.86 -0.67
C GLU A 3 -7.79 20.04 -0.60
N THR A 4 -7.26 19.86 0.60
CA THR A 4 -6.20 18.90 0.86
C THR A 4 -6.75 17.52 0.53
N PRO A 5 -6.28 16.83 -0.52
CA PRO A 5 -6.91 15.59 -0.95
C PRO A 5 -6.75 14.48 0.08
N LEU A 6 -7.77 13.64 0.27
CA LEU A 6 -7.64 12.50 1.17
C LEU A 6 -6.85 11.37 0.50
N VAL A 7 -5.88 10.79 1.21
CA VAL A 7 -5.16 9.59 0.76
C VAL A 7 -5.61 8.37 1.55
N SER A 8 -6.17 7.37 0.88
CA SER A 8 -6.49 6.08 1.49
C SER A 8 -5.32 5.12 1.35
N ILE A 9 -4.74 4.72 2.47
CA ILE A 9 -3.70 3.70 2.56
C ILE A 9 -4.39 2.37 2.86
N ILE A 10 -4.18 1.35 2.03
CA ILE A 10 -4.84 0.04 2.19
C ILE A 10 -3.80 -1.02 2.48
N ILE A 11 -3.95 -1.69 3.63
CA ILE A 11 -3.02 -2.69 4.15
C ILE A 11 -3.73 -4.03 4.32
N PRO A 12 -3.48 -5.03 3.45
CA PRO A 12 -3.90 -6.40 3.75
C PRO A 12 -2.97 -7.03 4.80
N THR A 13 -3.54 -7.75 5.76
CA THR A 13 -2.79 -8.46 6.81
C THR A 13 -3.31 -9.88 7.00
N TYR A 14 -2.40 -10.78 7.37
CA TYR A 14 -2.68 -12.17 7.75
C TYR A 14 -1.50 -12.73 8.53
N ASN A 15 -1.67 -12.99 9.82
CA ASN A 15 -0.64 -13.46 10.74
C ASN A 15 0.64 -12.60 10.70
N ARG A 16 0.51 -11.31 11.05
CA ARG A 16 1.59 -10.30 10.95
C ARG A 16 1.81 -9.53 12.24
N ALA A 17 1.38 -10.04 13.40
CA ALA A 17 1.54 -9.35 14.69
C ALA A 17 2.99 -8.90 14.96
N HIS A 18 3.97 -9.67 14.48
CA HIS A 18 5.40 -9.44 14.66
C HIS A 18 6.03 -8.38 13.73
N LEU A 19 5.29 -7.87 12.73
CA LEU A 19 5.79 -6.91 11.73
C LEU A 19 4.89 -5.68 11.59
N ILE A 20 3.57 -5.86 11.65
CA ILE A 20 2.62 -4.81 11.27
C ILE A 20 2.74 -3.53 12.11
N GLY A 21 3.18 -3.62 13.36
CA GLY A 21 3.43 -2.45 14.20
C GLY A 21 4.41 -1.45 13.56
N GLU A 22 5.53 -1.94 13.00
CA GLU A 22 6.53 -1.08 12.35
C GLU A 22 5.95 -0.43 11.07
N THR A 23 5.15 -1.18 10.31
CA THR A 23 4.40 -0.65 9.16
C THR A 23 3.47 0.49 9.56
N LEU A 24 2.67 0.30 10.63
CA LEU A 24 1.73 1.30 11.11
C LEU A 24 2.42 2.53 11.71
N ASP A 25 3.55 2.35 12.39
CA ASP A 25 4.40 3.46 12.85
C ASP A 25 4.89 4.31 11.67
N SER A 26 5.30 3.68 10.55
CA SER A 26 5.74 4.40 9.34
C SER A 26 4.62 5.19 8.66
N VAL A 27 3.38 4.72 8.75
CA VAL A 27 2.19 5.44 8.30
C VAL A 27 1.91 6.62 9.22
N LEU A 28 1.98 6.41 10.54
CA LEU A 28 1.75 7.46 11.53
C LEU A 28 2.80 8.59 11.41
N ALA A 29 4.03 8.25 11.04
CA ALA A 29 5.14 9.18 10.84
C ALA A 29 5.08 9.99 9.54
N GLN A 30 4.04 9.84 8.70
CA GLN A 30 3.94 10.60 7.46
C GLN A 30 3.84 12.11 7.73
N THR A 31 4.58 12.93 6.97
CA THR A 31 4.52 14.40 7.05
C THR A 31 3.18 14.93 6.55
N TYR A 32 2.61 14.30 5.52
CA TYR A 32 1.25 14.57 5.06
C TYR A 32 0.22 14.02 6.05
N GLN A 33 -0.72 14.85 6.51
CA GLN A 33 -1.63 14.47 7.61
C GLN A 33 -3.03 14.02 7.18
N ASN A 34 -3.47 14.35 5.96
CA ASN A 34 -4.84 14.05 5.51
C ASN A 34 -4.93 12.66 4.86
N TRP A 35 -4.82 11.63 5.68
CA TRP A 35 -4.92 10.24 5.26
C TRP A 35 -5.91 9.46 6.12
N GLU A 36 -6.38 8.34 5.56
CA GLU A 36 -6.98 7.24 6.30
C GLU A 36 -6.19 5.97 6.02
N CYS A 37 -6.15 5.05 6.97
CA CYS A 37 -5.46 3.78 6.81
C CYS A 37 -6.45 2.65 7.09
N ILE A 38 -6.73 1.85 6.06
CA ILE A 38 -7.69 0.76 6.08
C ILE A 38 -6.90 -0.54 6.15
N ILE A 39 -6.92 -1.19 7.31
CA ILE A 39 -6.25 -2.47 7.56
C ILE A 39 -7.29 -3.59 7.43
N LEU A 40 -7.00 -4.56 6.57
CA LEU A 40 -7.89 -5.68 6.26
C LEU A 40 -7.25 -6.97 6.70
N ASP A 41 -7.77 -7.54 7.78
CA ASP A 41 -7.36 -8.84 8.23
C ASP A 41 -8.11 -9.96 7.51
N ASP A 42 -7.35 -10.86 6.92
CA ASP A 42 -7.83 -12.01 6.16
C ASP A 42 -7.99 -13.27 7.02
N GLY A 43 -8.35 -13.09 8.30
CA GLY A 43 -8.58 -14.16 9.26
C GLY A 43 -7.31 -14.59 9.99
N SER A 44 -6.58 -13.62 10.55
CA SER A 44 -5.43 -13.89 11.39
C SER A 44 -5.81 -14.75 12.61
N THR A 45 -4.85 -15.52 13.07
CA THR A 45 -4.97 -16.44 14.21
C THR A 45 -3.87 -16.20 15.26
N ASP A 46 -2.98 -15.24 14.99
CA ASP A 46 -1.99 -14.72 15.94
C ASP A 46 -2.52 -13.44 16.61
N ASN A 47 -1.65 -12.73 17.32
CA ASN A 47 -2.01 -11.51 18.06
C ASN A 47 -2.15 -10.26 17.17
N THR A 48 -2.46 -10.41 15.87
CA THR A 48 -2.59 -9.26 14.95
C THR A 48 -3.71 -8.31 15.40
N ASP A 49 -4.81 -8.85 15.94
CA ASP A 49 -5.93 -8.07 16.47
C ASP A 49 -5.53 -7.15 17.61
N ASP A 50 -4.74 -7.68 18.56
CA ASP A 50 -4.26 -6.91 19.71
C ASP A 50 -3.36 -5.76 19.24
N VAL A 51 -2.39 -6.07 18.37
CA VAL A 51 -1.44 -5.07 17.85
C VAL A 51 -2.18 -3.98 17.08
N VAL A 52 -3.04 -4.33 16.12
CA VAL A 52 -3.77 -3.34 15.32
C VAL A 52 -4.77 -2.56 16.17
N GLY A 53 -5.40 -3.21 17.14
CA GLY A 53 -6.34 -2.59 18.08
C GLY A 53 -5.72 -1.42 18.85
N GLU A 54 -4.45 -1.53 19.27
CA GLU A 54 -3.73 -0.43 19.92
C GLU A 54 -3.62 0.80 19.02
N TYR A 55 -3.38 0.63 17.71
CA TYR A 55 -3.29 1.74 16.76
C TYR A 55 -4.64 2.38 16.48
N VAL A 56 -5.71 1.60 16.38
CA VAL A 56 -7.09 2.12 16.19
C VAL A 56 -7.52 2.95 17.40
N LEU A 57 -7.17 2.52 18.62
CA LEU A 57 -7.44 3.28 19.84
C LEU A 57 -6.61 4.58 19.93
N LYS A 58 -5.38 4.54 19.41
CA LYS A 58 -4.43 5.67 19.43
C LYS A 58 -4.76 6.76 18.43
N ASP A 59 -5.19 6.40 17.22
CA ASP A 59 -5.48 7.34 16.14
C ASP A 59 -6.67 6.88 15.28
N PRO A 60 -7.78 7.66 15.25
CA PRO A 60 -9.01 7.27 14.55
C PRO A 60 -8.88 7.24 13.01
N ARG A 61 -7.75 7.70 12.45
CA ARG A 61 -7.46 7.55 11.01
C ARG A 61 -7.17 6.09 10.64
N PHE A 62 -6.76 5.24 11.60
CA PHE A 62 -6.68 3.80 11.40
C PHE A 62 -8.05 3.16 11.53
N LYS A 63 -8.41 2.33 10.55
CA LYS A 63 -9.67 1.59 10.49
C LYS A 63 -9.35 0.13 10.26
N TYR A 64 -9.77 -0.71 11.20
CA TYR A 64 -9.52 -2.14 11.16
C TYR A 64 -10.80 -2.90 10.82
N TYR A 65 -10.70 -3.80 9.86
CA TYR A 65 -11.80 -4.65 9.45
C TYR A 65 -11.31 -6.07 9.22
N HIS A 66 -12.14 -7.04 9.57
CA HIS A 66 -11.95 -8.41 9.14
C HIS A 66 -12.65 -8.63 7.80
N ARG A 67 -12.03 -9.46 6.94
CA ARG A 67 -12.63 -9.87 5.68
C ARG A 67 -13.95 -10.61 5.97
N PRO A 68 -15.07 -10.20 5.36
CA PRO A 68 -16.31 -10.96 5.45
C PRO A 68 -16.23 -12.26 4.65
N ASP A 69 -16.93 -13.30 5.09
CA ASP A 69 -16.85 -14.64 4.50
C ASP A 69 -17.23 -14.67 3.01
N GLU A 70 -18.10 -13.76 2.55
CA GLU A 70 -18.55 -13.65 1.16
C GLU A 70 -17.48 -13.08 0.22
N HIS A 71 -16.42 -12.46 0.76
CA HIS A 71 -15.30 -11.94 -0.03
C HIS A 71 -14.21 -13.00 -0.22
N LEU A 72 -13.55 -13.01 -1.38
CA LEU A 72 -12.48 -13.97 -1.64
C LEU A 72 -11.32 -13.84 -0.63
N PRO A 73 -10.76 -14.93 -0.12
CA PRO A 73 -9.58 -14.88 0.73
C PRO A 73 -8.32 -14.52 -0.07
N GLY A 74 -7.26 -14.20 0.66
CA GLY A 74 -5.96 -13.81 0.17
C GLY A 74 -5.80 -12.29 0.07
N GLY A 75 -4.54 -11.85 0.01
CA GLY A 75 -4.19 -10.42 -0.01
C GLY A 75 -4.86 -9.62 -1.15
N ASN A 76 -5.19 -10.24 -2.29
CA ASN A 76 -5.93 -9.56 -3.36
C ASN A 76 -7.40 -9.32 -3.00
N GLY A 77 -8.04 -10.29 -2.37
CA GLY A 77 -9.41 -10.14 -1.88
C GLY A 77 -9.52 -9.06 -0.81
N ALA A 78 -8.57 -9.07 0.13
CA ALA A 78 -8.43 -8.03 1.14
C ALA A 78 -8.22 -6.63 0.53
N ARG A 79 -7.30 -6.48 -0.44
CA ARG A 79 -7.09 -5.20 -1.15
C ARG A 79 -8.35 -4.70 -1.86
N ASN A 80 -9.04 -5.57 -2.59
CA ASN A 80 -10.27 -5.21 -3.30
C ASN A 80 -11.38 -4.79 -2.33
N PHE A 81 -11.49 -5.46 -1.18
CA PHE A 81 -12.46 -5.08 -0.14
C PHE A 81 -12.10 -3.72 0.49
N GLY A 82 -10.83 -3.51 0.82
CA GLY A 82 -10.34 -2.23 1.33
C GLY A 82 -10.58 -1.06 0.36
N PHE A 83 -10.39 -1.30 -0.94
CA PHE A 83 -10.64 -0.29 -1.97
C PHE A 83 -12.11 0.13 -2.03
N LYS A 84 -13.04 -0.82 -1.93
CA LYS A 84 -14.48 -0.51 -1.86
C LYS A 84 -14.85 0.36 -0.66
N MET A 85 -14.09 0.29 0.43
CA MET A 85 -14.32 1.09 1.65
C MET A 85 -13.55 2.42 1.67
N SER A 86 -12.60 2.60 0.75
CA SER A 86 -11.78 3.80 0.67
C SER A 86 -12.60 5.03 0.27
N LYS A 87 -12.25 6.17 0.86
CA LYS A 87 -12.90 7.47 0.64
C LYS A 87 -11.95 8.52 0.06
N GLY A 88 -10.69 8.16 -0.12
CA GLY A 88 -9.64 9.06 -0.58
C GLY A 88 -9.74 9.37 -2.06
N ASP A 89 -9.30 10.58 -2.41
CA ASP A 89 -9.07 11.01 -3.79
C ASP A 89 -7.87 10.27 -4.42
N TYR A 90 -6.99 9.74 -3.57
CA TYR A 90 -5.81 8.96 -3.94
C TYR A 90 -5.76 7.68 -3.12
N VAL A 91 -5.28 6.59 -3.74
CA VAL A 91 -5.11 5.30 -3.08
C VAL A 91 -3.64 4.89 -3.06
N ASN A 92 -3.17 4.38 -1.92
CA ASN A 92 -1.84 3.80 -1.76
C ASN A 92 -1.94 2.38 -1.20
N TRP A 93 -1.32 1.42 -1.87
CA TRP A 93 -1.23 0.04 -1.39
C TRP A 93 0.05 -0.12 -0.58
N LEU A 94 -0.06 -0.66 0.63
CA LEU A 94 1.08 -0.93 1.49
C LEU A 94 0.99 -2.35 2.04
N ASP A 95 2.04 -3.15 1.86
CA ASP A 95 2.10 -4.48 2.46
C ASP A 95 2.33 -4.37 3.97
N SER A 96 1.81 -5.32 4.75
CA SER A 96 1.86 -5.33 6.23
C SER A 96 3.26 -5.64 6.81
N ASP A 97 4.26 -5.77 5.96
CA ASP A 97 5.68 -5.98 6.26
C ASP A 97 6.61 -4.94 5.58
N ASP A 98 6.04 -3.90 4.98
CA ASP A 98 6.74 -2.78 4.33
C ASP A 98 6.72 -1.52 5.21
N LEU A 99 7.65 -0.58 4.94
CA LEU A 99 7.72 0.72 5.60
C LEU A 99 7.62 1.89 4.61
N PHE A 100 6.94 2.97 4.99
CA PHE A 100 7.05 4.23 4.28
C PHE A 100 8.26 5.05 4.75
N SER A 101 8.82 5.86 3.83
CA SER A 101 9.62 7.03 4.22
C SER A 101 8.69 8.15 4.70
N GLU A 102 9.10 8.93 5.69
CA GLU A 102 8.26 9.95 6.36
C GLU A 102 7.60 10.95 5.38
N ASN A 103 8.28 11.31 4.30
CA ASN A 103 7.77 12.29 3.33
C ASN A 103 7.13 11.67 2.08
N LYS A 104 6.91 10.35 2.05
CA LYS A 104 6.49 9.62 0.83
C LYS A 104 5.21 10.19 0.23
N ILE A 105 4.14 10.29 1.03
CA ILE A 105 2.84 10.72 0.53
C ILE A 105 2.90 12.16 0.01
N GLU A 106 3.55 13.04 0.79
CA GLU A 106 3.68 14.45 0.43
C GLU A 106 4.42 14.64 -0.91
N GLU A 107 5.58 13.99 -1.05
CA GLU A 107 6.40 14.09 -2.27
C GLU A 107 5.69 13.48 -3.48
N GLN A 108 4.99 12.36 -3.31
CA GLN A 108 4.25 11.78 -4.42
C GLN A 108 3.04 12.63 -4.82
N LEU A 109 2.31 13.22 -3.88
CA LEU A 109 1.19 14.11 -4.17
C LEU A 109 1.64 15.36 -4.92
N LYS A 110 2.76 15.99 -4.54
CA LYS A 110 3.32 17.16 -5.25
C LYS A 110 3.47 16.95 -6.76
N LEU A 111 3.73 15.70 -7.19
CA LEU A 111 3.93 15.35 -8.60
C LEU A 111 2.64 15.18 -9.40
N ILE A 112 1.53 14.83 -8.74
CA ILE A 112 0.30 14.37 -9.42
C ILE A 112 -0.98 15.07 -8.94
N ILE A 113 -0.86 16.03 -8.03
CA ILE A 113 -2.00 16.80 -7.55
C ILE A 113 -2.62 17.59 -8.70
N GLY A 114 -3.95 17.53 -8.81
CA GLY A 114 -4.69 18.15 -9.92
C GLY A 114 -4.67 17.38 -11.24
N GLU A 115 -3.78 16.39 -11.40
CA GLU A 115 -3.77 15.53 -12.59
C GLU A 115 -4.85 14.46 -12.52
N SER A 116 -5.36 14.03 -13.68
CA SER A 116 -6.30 12.90 -13.82
C SER A 116 -5.57 11.67 -14.37
N LYS A 117 -6.07 10.46 -14.08
CA LYS A 117 -5.56 9.19 -14.65
C LYS A 117 -4.04 9.01 -14.53
N THR A 118 -3.50 9.37 -13.37
CA THR A 118 -2.05 9.43 -13.13
C THR A 118 -1.64 8.50 -11.99
N VAL A 119 -0.45 7.91 -12.12
CA VAL A 119 0.17 7.08 -11.10
C VAL A 119 1.53 7.66 -10.74
N SER A 120 1.80 7.83 -9.45
CA SER A 120 3.13 8.18 -8.95
C SER A 120 3.80 6.95 -8.35
N THR A 121 5.10 6.78 -8.63
CA THR A 121 5.93 5.71 -8.07
C THR A 121 7.19 6.31 -7.46
N CYS A 122 7.80 5.62 -6.50
CA CYS A 122 9.04 6.05 -5.87
C CYS A 122 10.09 4.93 -5.88
N ARG A 123 11.34 5.28 -5.58
CA ARG A 123 12.39 4.29 -5.33
C ARG A 123 12.08 3.54 -4.03
N TRP A 124 12.63 2.34 -3.94
CA TRP A 124 12.54 1.46 -2.77
C TRP A 124 13.88 0.77 -2.53
N GLY A 125 14.03 0.16 -1.35
CA GLY A 125 15.20 -0.61 -0.97
C GLY A 125 14.81 -1.78 -0.07
N ARG A 126 15.79 -2.52 0.43
CA ARG A 126 15.56 -3.64 1.33
C ARG A 126 16.35 -3.42 2.62
N PHE A 127 15.75 -3.77 3.75
CA PHE A 127 16.48 -3.88 5.00
C PHE A 127 17.17 -5.25 5.04
N GLU A 128 18.48 -5.26 5.22
CA GLU A 128 19.24 -6.49 5.51
C GLU A 128 19.14 -6.85 7.00
N ASN A 129 19.01 -5.82 7.84
CA ASN A 129 18.60 -5.88 9.24
C ASN A 129 17.95 -4.54 9.61
N LYS A 130 17.37 -4.41 10.81
CA LYS A 130 16.67 -3.17 11.23
C LYS A 130 17.50 -1.88 11.11
N ASN A 131 18.83 -1.99 11.13
CA ASN A 131 19.74 -0.85 11.11
C ASN A 131 20.40 -0.62 9.74
N ASN A 132 20.31 -1.58 8.81
CA ASN A 132 21.00 -1.54 7.53
C ASN A 132 20.01 -1.57 6.38
N PHE A 133 19.68 -0.36 5.90
CA PHE A 133 18.95 -0.17 4.65
C PHE A 133 19.93 -0.15 3.47
N SER A 134 19.72 -1.02 2.49
CA SER A 134 20.44 -0.98 1.22
C SER A 134 19.49 -0.59 0.08
N LEU A 135 19.81 0.53 -0.58
CA LEU A 135 19.17 0.89 -1.84
C LEU A 135 19.63 -0.10 -2.91
N LYS A 136 18.73 -0.97 -3.36
CA LYS A 136 18.96 -1.66 -4.62
C LYS A 136 18.66 -0.71 -5.76
N GLU A 137 19.72 -0.24 -6.39
CA GLU A 137 19.62 0.50 -7.64
C GLU A 137 19.19 -0.49 -8.74
N LEU A 138 17.89 -0.49 -9.06
CA LEU A 138 17.42 -1.14 -10.28
C LEU A 138 18.00 -0.34 -11.45
N LYS A 139 19.03 -0.88 -12.11
CA LYS A 139 19.53 -0.37 -13.38
C LYS A 139 18.49 -0.58 -14.47
N PHE A 140 17.47 0.28 -14.51
CA PHE A 140 16.57 0.35 -15.64
C PHE A 140 17.25 1.19 -16.72
N ASN A 141 17.79 0.52 -17.73
CA ASN A 141 18.10 1.17 -19.01
C ASN A 141 16.78 1.68 -19.60
N ARG A 142 16.42 2.93 -19.31
CA ARG A 142 15.23 3.67 -19.76
C ARG A 142 13.94 2.84 -19.73
N LEU A 143 13.13 3.01 -18.68
CA LEU A 143 11.73 2.62 -18.78
C LEU A 143 11.09 3.42 -19.93
N PRO A 144 10.46 2.78 -20.94
CA PRO A 144 9.59 3.51 -21.84
C PRO A 144 8.50 4.17 -20.99
N ARG A 145 8.09 5.39 -21.34
CA ARG A 145 6.86 5.99 -20.81
C ARG A 145 5.72 5.02 -21.12
N LEU A 146 5.36 4.17 -20.16
CA LEU A 146 4.21 3.30 -20.26
C LEU A 146 2.98 4.21 -20.11
N LYS A 147 2.33 4.50 -21.24
CA LYS A 147 0.93 4.92 -21.23
C LYS A 147 0.12 3.73 -20.70
N ILE A 148 -0.32 3.84 -19.46
CA ILE A 148 -1.34 2.93 -18.92
C ILE A 148 -2.67 3.49 -19.42
N GLU A 149 -3.26 2.87 -20.44
CA GLU A 149 -4.66 3.11 -20.80
C GLU A 149 -5.54 2.28 -19.85
N ALA A 150 -6.05 2.94 -18.80
CA ALA A 150 -7.06 2.34 -17.94
C ALA A 150 -8.35 2.15 -18.75
N ARG A 151 -8.79 0.90 -18.91
CA ARG A 151 -10.11 0.54 -19.44
C ARG A 151 -11.09 0.41 -18.28
N SER A 152 -11.40 1.50 -17.61
CA SER A 152 -12.57 1.57 -16.73
C SER A 152 -12.96 3.03 -16.50
N ASP A 153 -14.26 3.27 -16.35
CA ASP A 153 -14.88 4.58 -16.09
C ASP A 153 -14.61 5.08 -14.65
N VAL A 154 -13.49 4.67 -14.04
CA VAL A 154 -13.11 5.03 -12.68
C VAL A 154 -11.84 5.88 -12.76
N ASP A 155 -11.93 7.15 -12.38
CA ASP A 155 -10.78 8.06 -12.28
C ASP A 155 -9.91 7.67 -11.08
N ILE A 156 -9.10 6.63 -11.25
CA ILE A 156 -8.21 6.12 -10.20
C ILE A 156 -6.88 6.87 -10.25
N LYS A 157 -6.53 7.55 -9.15
CA LYS A 157 -5.21 8.15 -8.91
C LYS A 157 -4.46 7.28 -7.90
N LEU A 158 -3.39 6.63 -8.34
CA LEU A 158 -2.65 5.66 -7.52
C LEU A 158 -1.30 6.21 -7.10
N LEU A 159 -1.00 6.03 -5.81
CA LEU A 159 0.34 6.12 -5.26
C LEU A 159 0.84 4.69 -5.09
N SER A 160 1.61 4.18 -6.06
CA SER A 160 2.13 2.81 -6.00
C SER A 160 3.45 2.79 -5.22
N HIS A 161 3.54 1.85 -4.29
CA HIS A 161 4.80 1.35 -3.74
C HIS A 161 5.30 0.17 -4.58
N ARG A 162 6.60 -0.09 -4.52
CA ARG A 162 7.19 -1.37 -4.91
C ARG A 162 8.04 -1.81 -3.71
N ALA A 163 7.78 -3.00 -3.19
CA ALA A 163 7.93 -3.39 -1.79
C ALA A 163 9.33 -3.36 -1.12
N ILE A 164 9.35 -3.29 0.22
CA ILE A 164 10.47 -3.55 1.14
C ILE A 164 10.34 -4.99 1.69
N LEU A 165 10.95 -5.96 1.02
CA LEU A 165 10.86 -7.37 1.45
C LEU A 165 11.66 -7.62 2.74
N THR A 166 11.00 -7.76 3.90
CA THR A 166 11.55 -8.57 5.00
C THR A 166 11.34 -10.05 4.65
N GLY A 167 12.35 -10.90 4.84
CA GLY A 167 12.42 -12.19 4.14
C GLY A 167 11.46 -13.26 4.67
N GLU A 168 10.52 -13.71 3.85
CA GLU A 168 10.29 -15.11 3.42
C GLU A 168 9.36 -15.12 2.18
N ALA A 169 9.50 -16.14 1.32
CA ALA A 169 9.21 -16.10 -0.11
C ALA A 169 7.76 -15.74 -0.54
N GLY A 170 7.62 -14.69 -1.36
CA GLY A 170 6.41 -14.39 -2.13
C GLY A 170 6.44 -15.00 -3.53
N ARG A 171 5.42 -15.80 -3.88
CA ARG A 171 5.27 -16.48 -5.19
C ARG A 171 5.05 -15.47 -6.33
N PHE A 172 5.61 -15.80 -7.50
CA PHE A 172 5.40 -15.09 -8.77
C PHE A 172 4.08 -15.53 -9.42
N PHE A 173 3.40 -14.62 -10.13
CA PHE A 173 2.28 -14.95 -11.02
C PHE A 173 2.68 -14.68 -12.47
N GLU A 174 2.37 -15.65 -13.33
CA GLU A 174 2.47 -15.57 -14.79
C GLU A 174 1.04 -15.44 -15.35
N CYS A 175 0.80 -14.44 -16.19
CA CYS A 175 -0.43 -14.33 -16.98
C CYS A 175 -0.02 -14.14 -18.44
N ASN A 176 -0.43 -15.08 -19.30
CA ASN A 176 -0.14 -15.09 -20.75
C ASN A 176 1.35 -14.99 -21.12
N GLY A 177 2.22 -15.74 -20.43
CA GLY A 177 3.65 -15.82 -20.79
C GLY A 177 4.44 -14.54 -20.53
N LYS A 178 3.91 -13.62 -19.70
CA LYS A 178 4.60 -12.39 -19.29
C LYS A 178 4.68 -12.34 -17.77
N ASN A 179 5.89 -12.16 -17.26
CA ASN A 179 6.15 -11.87 -15.86
C ASN A 179 5.49 -10.53 -15.50
N LEU A 180 4.47 -10.54 -14.63
CA LEU A 180 3.80 -9.33 -14.16
C LEU A 180 4.35 -8.93 -12.79
N TYR A 181 4.57 -7.63 -12.62
CA TYR A 181 5.08 -7.06 -11.38
C TYR A 181 3.97 -6.94 -10.35
N ARG A 182 4.32 -7.20 -9.09
CA ARG A 182 3.46 -7.30 -7.90
C ARG A 182 2.55 -6.09 -7.63
N ASP A 183 2.81 -4.95 -8.28
CA ASP A 183 2.23 -3.64 -7.91
C ASP A 183 1.35 -2.99 -8.99
N VAL A 184 1.00 -3.71 -10.05
CA VAL A 184 0.02 -3.24 -11.04
C VAL A 184 -1.21 -4.13 -10.97
N ILE A 185 -2.13 -3.81 -10.06
CA ILE A 185 -3.48 -4.37 -10.11
C ILE A 185 -4.20 -3.62 -11.25
N TYR A 186 -4.42 -4.33 -12.35
CA TYR A 186 -5.40 -3.94 -13.35
C TYR A 186 -6.78 -4.20 -12.75
N ILE A 187 -7.60 -3.15 -12.64
CA ILE A 187 -9.06 -3.29 -12.48
C ILE A 187 -9.67 -3.35 -13.87
#